data_AF-A0A918ZWB4-F1
#
_entry.id   AF-A0A918ZWB4-F1
#
_cell.length_a   1.000
_cell.length_b   1.000
_cell.length_c   1.000
_cell.angle_alpha   90.00
_cell.angle_beta   90.00
_cell.angle_gamma   90.00
#
_symmetry.space_group_name_H-M   'P 1'
#
loop_
_entity.id
_entity.type
_entity.pdbx_description
1 polymer ?
#
loop_
_entity_poly.entity_id
_entity_poly.type
_entity_poly.pdbx_seq_one_letter_code
_entity_poly.pdbx_strand_id
1 'polypeptide(L)'
;MLAETQDVAGDGLRKVARVVLLDPADRILLLHGHEPDDPADDWWFTPGGGLEGEESRQEAALRELAEETGITEVELGPVLWRRRCSFPFAGRRWDQDEWYYLARTTQTATAATALTELERRSVAGARWWTCQELARARETVYPTRLAELLRTLLDEGPPAGPVTLDTEIV
;
A
#
# COMPACT_ATOMS: atom_id res chain seq x y z
N MET A 1 32.36 21.71 -2.92
CA MET A 1 32.13 21.37 -1.50
C MET A 1 30.62 21.41 -1.32
N LEU A 2 29.99 20.23 -1.43
CA LEU A 2 28.55 20.06 -1.47
C LEU A 2 27.98 20.33 -0.08
N ALA A 3 26.93 21.14 -0.02
CA ALA A 3 26.16 21.33 1.20
C ALA A 3 25.32 20.07 1.44
N GLU A 4 25.73 19.28 2.43
CA GLU A 4 24.87 18.28 3.05
C GLU A 4 23.79 19.03 3.84
N THR A 5 22.56 19.05 3.34
CA THR A 5 21.42 19.51 4.12
C THR A 5 21.02 18.35 5.02
N GLN A 6 21.50 18.40 6.27
CA GLN A 6 20.86 17.69 7.38
C GLN A 6 19.47 18.29 7.55
N ASP A 7 18.42 17.50 7.30
CA ASP A 7 17.07 17.90 7.70
C ASP A 7 16.69 17.29 9.05
N VAL A 8 16.10 18.19 9.84
CA VAL A 8 15.92 18.22 11.29
C VAL A 8 14.81 17.29 11.80
N ALA A 9 14.97 16.81 13.03
CA ALA A 9 13.97 16.07 13.77
C ALA A 9 12.69 16.90 14.06
N GLY A 10 11.57 16.51 13.46
CA GLY A 10 10.22 16.55 14.06
C GLY A 10 9.71 15.11 14.17
N ASP A 11 8.51 14.83 14.69
CA ASP A 11 7.88 13.48 14.70
C ASP A 11 7.55 12.96 13.26
N GLY A 12 8.48 13.11 12.32
CA GLY A 12 8.35 13.21 10.86
C GLY A 12 8.13 11.87 10.17
N LEU A 13 6.98 11.26 10.45
CA LEU A 13 6.48 10.11 9.70
C LEU A 13 6.28 10.50 8.23
N ARG A 14 6.75 9.64 7.32
CA ARG A 14 6.44 9.74 5.89
C ARG A 14 4.93 9.59 5.71
N LYS A 15 4.27 10.60 5.18
CA LYS A 15 2.84 10.53 4.84
C LYS A 15 2.67 9.60 3.65
N VAL A 16 1.87 8.56 3.80
CA VAL A 16 1.67 7.53 2.77
C VAL A 16 0.18 7.35 2.51
N ALA A 17 -0.16 7.17 1.24
CA ALA A 17 -1.50 6.81 0.81
C ALA A 17 -1.45 5.39 0.23
N ARG A 18 -2.33 4.52 0.72
CA ARG A 18 -2.46 3.13 0.32
C ARG A 18 -3.82 2.91 -0.32
N VAL A 19 -3.92 1.98 -1.26
CA VAL A 19 -5.18 1.70 -1.97
C VAL A 19 -5.66 0.28 -1.72
N VAL A 20 -6.84 0.16 -1.11
CA VAL A 20 -7.62 -1.07 -1.05
C VAL A 20 -8.48 -1.12 -2.30
N LEU A 21 -7.87 -1.56 -3.40
CA LEU A 21 -8.51 -1.62 -4.72
C LEU A 21 -9.28 -2.93 -4.86
N LEU A 22 -10.59 -2.83 -5.08
CA LEU A 22 -11.48 -3.97 -5.32
C LEU A 22 -11.97 -4.01 -6.77
N ASP A 23 -11.96 -5.20 -7.35
CA ASP A 23 -12.58 -5.46 -8.65
C ASP A 23 -14.09 -5.80 -8.52
N PRO A 24 -14.82 -6.08 -9.62
CA PRO A 24 -16.24 -6.44 -9.56
C PRO A 24 -16.54 -7.78 -8.88
N ALA A 25 -15.52 -8.59 -8.61
CA ALA A 25 -15.62 -9.87 -7.91
C ALA A 25 -15.15 -9.78 -6.45
N ASP A 26 -15.00 -8.56 -5.91
CA ASP A 26 -14.54 -8.29 -4.55
C ASP A 26 -13.15 -8.88 -4.24
N ARG A 27 -12.31 -9.03 -5.27
CA ARG A 27 -10.89 -9.37 -5.09
C ARG A 27 -10.11 -8.10 -4.83
N ILE A 28 -9.15 -8.16 -3.91
CA ILE A 28 -8.21 -7.07 -3.63
C ILE A 28 -6.94 -7.21 -4.46
N LEU A 29 -6.45 -6.13 -5.04
CA LEU A 29 -5.15 -6.10 -5.70
C LEU A 29 -4.03 -5.93 -4.66
N LEU A 30 -3.04 -6.81 -4.69
CA LEU A 30 -1.81 -6.70 -3.89
C LEU A 30 -0.57 -6.79 -4.79
N LEU A 31 0.49 -6.11 -4.36
CA LEU A 31 1.83 -6.18 -4.94
C LEU A 31 2.70 -7.12 -4.12
N HIS A 32 3.58 -7.86 -4.80
CA HIS A 32 4.55 -8.76 -4.19
C HIS A 32 5.90 -8.06 -4.11
N GLY A 33 6.31 -7.74 -2.89
CA GLY A 33 7.59 -7.12 -2.58
C GLY A 33 8.58 -8.11 -1.98
N HIS A 34 9.86 -7.78 -2.05
CA HIS A 34 10.92 -8.47 -1.31
C HIS A 34 12.07 -7.50 -0.98
N GLU A 35 12.92 -7.86 -0.02
CA GLU A 35 14.13 -7.10 0.24
C GLU A 35 15.04 -7.13 -1.00
N PRO A 36 15.55 -5.98 -1.50
CA PRO A 36 16.41 -5.95 -2.69
C PRO A 36 17.63 -6.88 -2.60
N ASP A 37 18.20 -7.01 -1.39
CA ASP A 37 19.40 -7.80 -1.14
C ASP A 37 19.09 -9.24 -0.67
N ASP A 38 17.83 -9.57 -0.37
CA ASP A 38 17.36 -10.91 0.00
C ASP A 38 15.95 -11.21 -0.53
N PRO A 39 15.82 -11.74 -1.77
CA PRO A 39 14.53 -12.06 -2.37
C PRO A 39 13.73 -13.15 -1.64
N ALA A 40 14.30 -13.86 -0.66
CA ALA A 40 13.58 -14.83 0.16
C ALA A 40 12.83 -14.16 1.33
N ASP A 41 13.18 -12.92 1.67
CA ASP A 41 12.41 -12.07 2.58
C ASP A 41 11.38 -11.30 1.77
N ASP A 42 10.19 -11.88 1.61
CA ASP A 42 9.13 -11.40 0.73
C ASP A 42 7.77 -11.20 1.44
N TRP A 43 6.94 -10.32 0.88
CA TRP A 43 5.65 -9.97 1.44
C TRP A 43 4.68 -9.41 0.39
N TRP A 44 3.39 -9.49 0.68
CA TRP A 44 2.36 -8.82 -0.10
C TRP A 44 1.85 -7.57 0.59
N PHE A 45 1.57 -6.53 -0.18
CA PHE A 45 1.07 -5.26 0.34
C PHE A 45 0.17 -4.55 -0.68
N THR A 46 -0.61 -3.59 -0.22
CA THR A 46 -1.48 -2.78 -1.10
C THR A 46 -0.65 -1.81 -1.94
N PRO A 47 -1.04 -1.52 -3.21
CA PRO A 47 -0.48 -0.41 -3.97
C PRO A 47 -0.53 0.91 -3.19
N GLY A 48 0.41 1.79 -3.48
CA GLY A 48 0.47 3.13 -2.91
C GLY A 48 1.83 3.48 -2.31
N GLY A 49 2.07 4.79 -2.21
CA GLY A 49 3.35 5.36 -1.82
C GLY A 49 3.22 6.70 -1.10
N GLY A 50 4.34 7.41 -1.06
CA GLY A 50 4.48 8.61 -0.25
C GLY A 50 4.01 9.84 -0.98
N LEU A 51 3.61 10.86 -0.24
CA LEU A 51 3.28 12.15 -0.83
C LEU A 51 4.53 12.79 -1.45
N GLU A 52 4.35 13.39 -2.61
CA GLU A 52 5.33 14.19 -3.33
C GLU A 52 4.89 15.66 -3.41
N GLY A 53 5.78 16.57 -3.00
CA GLY A 53 5.50 18.00 -3.01
C GLY A 53 4.27 18.36 -2.17
N GLU A 54 3.31 19.03 -2.81
CA GLU A 54 2.09 19.56 -2.18
C GLU A 54 0.84 18.71 -2.47
N GLU A 55 1.01 17.51 -3.04
CA GLU A 55 -0.13 16.66 -3.39
C GLU A 55 -0.91 16.21 -2.13
N SER A 56 -2.23 16.08 -2.30
CA SER A 56 -3.09 15.44 -1.33
C SER A 56 -2.86 13.93 -1.30
N ARG A 57 -3.28 13.28 -0.21
CA ARG A 57 -3.23 11.82 -0.10
C ARG A 57 -4.06 11.10 -1.17
N GLN A 58 -5.16 11.71 -1.61
CA GLN A 58 -5.96 11.19 -2.71
C GLN A 58 -5.21 11.24 -4.03
N GLU A 59 -4.51 12.34 -4.31
CA GLU A 59 -3.68 12.48 -5.51
C GLU A 59 -2.54 11.46 -5.49
N ALA A 60 -1.84 11.33 -4.35
CA ALA A 60 -0.79 10.32 -4.16
C ALA A 60 -1.33 8.89 -4.39
N ALA A 61 -2.48 8.54 -3.81
CA ALA A 61 -3.10 7.22 -3.98
C ALA A 61 -3.37 6.88 -5.46
N LEU A 62 -3.90 7.83 -6.23
CA LEU A 62 -4.23 7.64 -7.64
C LEU A 62 -2.99 7.59 -8.52
N ARG A 63 -2.01 8.48 -8.26
CA ARG A 63 -0.73 8.51 -8.97
C ARG A 63 0.00 7.18 -8.80
N GLU A 64 0.24 6.78 -7.56
CA GLU A 64 0.98 5.55 -7.23
C GLU A 64 0.29 4.31 -7.81
N LEU A 65 -1.04 4.22 -7.70
CA LEU A 65 -1.78 3.11 -8.30
C LEU A 65 -1.58 3.05 -9.82
N ALA A 66 -1.62 4.20 -10.51
CA ALA A 66 -1.39 4.24 -11.95
C ALA A 66 0.06 3.87 -12.33
N GLU A 67 1.05 4.36 -11.57
CA GLU A 67 2.46 4.10 -11.80
C GLU A 67 2.83 2.63 -11.57
N GLU A 68 2.37 2.06 -10.45
CA GLU A 68 2.68 0.69 -10.01
C GLU A 68 1.90 -0.37 -10.78
N THR A 69 0.69 -0.06 -11.25
CA THR A 69 -0.23 -1.08 -11.79
C THR A 69 -0.77 -0.78 -13.19
N GLY A 70 -0.66 0.46 -13.66
CA GLY A 70 -1.27 0.91 -14.91
C GLY A 70 -2.79 1.09 -14.84
N ILE A 71 -3.39 0.96 -13.66
CA ILE A 71 -4.83 1.10 -13.45
C ILE A 71 -5.18 2.58 -13.23
N THR A 72 -6.03 3.13 -14.10
CA THR A 72 -6.42 4.56 -14.07
C THR A 72 -7.93 4.76 -14.00
N GLU A 73 -8.73 3.77 -14.42
CA GLU A 73 -10.19 3.82 -14.32
C GLU A 73 -10.65 3.40 -12.92
N VAL A 74 -10.63 4.36 -11.99
CA VAL A 74 -10.82 4.10 -10.57
C VAL A 74 -11.87 5.03 -9.97
N GLU A 75 -12.83 4.45 -9.25
CA GLU A 75 -13.71 5.17 -8.35
C GLU A 75 -13.08 5.17 -6.95
N LEU A 76 -12.52 6.32 -6.54
CA LEU A 76 -11.93 6.48 -5.22
C LEU A 76 -13.02 6.77 -4.18
N GLY A 77 -13.07 5.91 -3.16
CA GLY A 77 -14.00 5.99 -2.05
C GLY A 77 -13.41 6.63 -0.79
N PRO A 78 -14.01 6.39 0.38
CA PRO A 78 -13.57 6.97 1.64
C PRO A 78 -12.26 6.36 2.13
N VAL A 79 -11.65 7.03 3.12
CA VAL A 79 -10.56 6.46 3.92
C VAL A 79 -11.15 5.39 4.84
N LEU A 80 -10.67 4.16 4.70
CA LEU A 80 -11.05 3.02 5.53
C LEU A 80 -10.26 3.03 6.84
N TRP A 81 -8.94 3.11 6.72
CA TRP A 81 -8.03 2.84 7.83
C TRP A 81 -6.89 3.84 7.89
N ARG A 82 -6.35 4.03 9.10
CA ARG A 82 -5.10 4.74 9.34
C ARG A 82 -4.16 3.85 10.14
N ARG A 83 -2.89 3.80 9.77
CA ARG A 83 -1.88 3.00 10.46
C ARG A 83 -0.59 3.81 10.60
N ARG A 84 0.08 3.65 11.73
CA ARG A 84 1.50 4.02 11.86
C ARG A 84 2.32 2.75 11.81
N CYS A 85 3.38 2.72 11.01
CA CYS A 85 4.26 1.56 10.99
C CYS A 85 5.73 1.97 10.88
N SER A 86 6.61 1.10 11.38
CA SER A 86 8.05 1.25 11.29
C SER A 86 8.67 -0.08 10.87
N PHE A 87 9.47 -0.11 9.81
CA PHE A 87 10.10 -1.35 9.33
C PHE A 87 11.44 -1.08 8.64
N PRO A 88 12.40 -2.02 8.69
CA PRO A 88 13.60 -1.98 7.86
C PRO A 88 13.26 -2.37 6.42
N PHE A 89 13.77 -1.61 5.44
CA PHE A 89 13.70 -1.97 4.03
C PHE A 89 14.79 -1.23 3.24
N ALA A 90 15.48 -1.93 2.35
CA ALA A 90 16.56 -1.39 1.53
C ALA A 90 17.67 -0.72 2.38
N GLY A 91 18.08 -1.40 3.44
CA GLY A 91 19.16 -0.95 4.34
C GLY A 91 18.85 0.28 5.21
N ARG A 92 17.59 0.76 5.24
CA ARG A 92 17.16 1.87 6.10
C ARG A 92 15.86 1.57 6.84
N ARG A 93 15.60 2.31 7.91
CA ARG A 93 14.29 2.30 8.58
C ARG A 93 13.33 3.27 7.91
N TRP A 94 12.09 2.82 7.74
CA TRP A 94 10.98 3.61 7.22
C TRP A 94 9.92 3.76 8.30
N ASP A 95 9.61 5.00 8.66
CA ASP A 95 8.52 5.34 9.59
C ASP A 95 7.40 6.02 8.81
N GLN A 96 6.19 5.44 8.81
CA GLN A 96 5.09 5.85 7.94
C GLN A 96 3.81 6.18 8.70
N ASP A 97 3.07 7.18 8.20
CA ASP A 97 1.69 7.52 8.55
C ASP A 97 0.79 7.22 7.34
N GLU A 98 0.31 5.98 7.30
CA GLU A 98 -0.41 5.38 6.18
C GLU A 98 -1.92 5.58 6.30
N TRP A 99 -2.54 6.01 5.21
CA TRP A 99 -3.98 6.13 5.06
C TRP A 99 -4.45 5.23 3.93
N TYR A 100 -5.38 4.34 4.23
CA TYR A 100 -5.92 3.35 3.29
C TYR A 100 -7.24 3.85 2.70
N TYR A 101 -7.26 4.08 1.40
CA TYR A 101 -8.45 4.48 0.66
C TYR A 101 -9.13 3.25 0.05
N LEU A 102 -10.45 3.17 0.17
CA LEU A 102 -11.23 2.26 -0.65
C LEU A 102 -11.18 2.73 -2.10
N ALA A 103 -11.02 1.80 -3.03
CA ALA A 103 -11.18 2.08 -4.45
C ALA A 103 -11.89 0.92 -5.16
N ARG A 104 -12.63 1.24 -6.21
CA ARG A 104 -13.30 0.27 -7.09
C ARG A 104 -12.81 0.46 -8.53
N THR A 105 -12.62 -0.62 -9.27
CA THR A 105 -12.30 -0.57 -10.71
C THR A 105 -12.95 -1.72 -11.46
N THR A 106 -13.09 -1.55 -12.78
CA THR A 106 -13.39 -2.66 -13.71
C THR A 106 -12.17 -3.08 -14.53
N GLN A 107 -11.06 -2.34 -14.44
CA GLN A 107 -9.80 -2.62 -15.12
C GLN A 107 -8.96 -3.58 -14.28
N THR A 108 -8.94 -4.86 -14.66
CA THR A 108 -8.20 -5.90 -13.90
C THR A 108 -6.83 -6.22 -14.47
N ALA A 109 -6.53 -5.81 -15.70
CA ALA A 109 -5.23 -6.00 -16.31
C ALA A 109 -4.22 -5.03 -15.68
N THR A 110 -3.15 -5.59 -15.12
CA THR A 110 -2.07 -4.83 -14.48
C THR A 110 -0.85 -4.80 -15.37
N ALA A 111 -0.29 -3.61 -15.58
CA ALA A 111 0.99 -3.40 -16.22
C ALA A 111 1.68 -2.23 -15.54
N ALA A 112 2.73 -2.48 -14.76
CA ALA A 112 3.49 -1.42 -14.13
C ALA A 112 4.08 -0.48 -15.20
N THR A 113 3.86 0.83 -15.05
CA THR A 113 4.16 1.81 -16.10
C THR A 113 5.34 2.71 -15.76
N ALA A 114 5.57 3.00 -14.47
CA ALA A 114 6.53 4.01 -14.05
C ALA A 114 7.17 3.72 -12.68
N LEU A 115 7.56 2.46 -12.45
CA LEU A 115 8.23 2.08 -11.21
C LEU A 115 9.52 2.87 -10.97
N THR A 116 9.72 3.27 -9.71
CA THR A 116 11.00 3.82 -9.24
C THR A 116 12.10 2.76 -9.36
N GLU A 117 13.37 3.19 -9.26
CA GLU A 117 14.48 2.24 -9.31
C GLU A 117 14.48 1.27 -8.12
N LEU A 118 13.98 1.71 -6.97
CA LEU A 118 13.85 0.84 -5.82
C LEU A 118 12.76 -0.22 -6.04
N GLU A 119 11.58 0.18 -6.50
CA GLU A 119 10.48 -0.75 -6.83
C GLU A 119 10.87 -1.74 -7.92
N ARG A 120 11.57 -1.30 -8.97
CA ARG A 120 12.04 -2.23 -10.03
C ARG A 120 12.92 -3.36 -9.50
N ARG A 121 13.62 -3.14 -8.38
CA ARG A 121 14.51 -4.14 -7.75
C ARG A 121 13.84 -4.93 -6.63
N SER A 122 12.63 -4.55 -6.23
CA SER A 122 11.98 -5.10 -5.03
C SER A 122 10.54 -5.54 -5.25
N VAL A 123 9.89 -5.21 -6.37
CA VAL A 123 8.53 -5.61 -6.70
C VAL A 123 8.57 -6.68 -7.80
N ALA A 124 8.14 -7.88 -7.46
CA ALA A 124 8.15 -9.05 -8.34
C ALA A 124 6.87 -9.20 -9.17
N GLY A 125 5.76 -8.59 -8.74
CA GLY A 125 4.51 -8.64 -9.50
C GLY A 125 3.29 -8.17 -8.72
N ALA A 126 2.12 -8.40 -9.30
CA ALA A 126 0.83 -8.06 -8.72
C ALA A 126 -0.16 -9.22 -8.89
N ARG A 127 -1.09 -9.36 -7.95
CA ARG A 127 -2.13 -10.40 -7.97
C ARG A 127 -3.41 -9.90 -7.34
N TRP A 128 -4.53 -10.30 -7.94
CA TRP A 128 -5.86 -10.19 -7.34
C TRP A 128 -6.12 -11.35 -6.39
N TRP A 129 -6.45 -11.05 -5.14
CA TRP A 129 -6.71 -12.00 -4.07
C TRP A 129 -8.16 -11.92 -3.61
N THR A 130 -8.81 -13.07 -3.47
CA THR A 130 -10.07 -13.17 -2.72
C THR A 130 -9.79 -13.08 -1.21
N CYS A 131 -10.77 -12.62 -0.43
CA CYS A 131 -10.72 -12.70 1.04
C CYS A 131 -10.47 -14.14 1.52
N GLN A 132 -11.00 -15.13 0.80
CA GLN A 132 -10.84 -16.55 1.12
C GLN A 132 -9.39 -17.05 0.95
N GLU A 133 -8.70 -16.60 -0.11
CA GLU A 133 -7.29 -16.89 -0.35
C GLU A 133 -6.41 -16.23 0.71
N LEU A 134 -6.63 -14.94 1.02
CA LEU A 134 -5.88 -14.25 2.07
C LEU A 134 -6.01 -14.92 3.43
N ALA A 135 -7.22 -15.37 3.79
CA ALA A 135 -7.43 -16.07 5.06
C ALA A 135 -6.74 -17.44 5.16
N ARG A 136 -6.25 -17.99 4.04
CA ARG A 136 -5.51 -19.27 3.98
C ARG A 136 -4.04 -19.09 3.59
N ALA A 137 -3.64 -17.88 3.25
CA ALA A 137 -2.28 -17.57 2.85
C ALA A 137 -1.30 -17.94 3.97
N ARG A 138 -0.15 -18.46 3.57
CA ARG A 138 0.99 -18.68 4.47
C ARG A 138 2.08 -17.63 4.24
N GLU A 139 1.97 -16.91 3.13
CA GLU A 139 2.76 -15.76 2.75
C GLU A 139 2.53 -14.61 3.72
N THR A 140 3.57 -13.80 3.94
CA THR A 140 3.47 -12.57 4.71
C THR A 140 2.61 -11.56 3.95
N VAL A 141 1.59 -11.01 4.61
CA VAL A 141 0.72 -9.97 4.04
C VAL A 141 0.64 -8.81 5.02
N TYR A 142 0.89 -7.59 4.54
CA TYR A 142 0.73 -6.37 5.33
C TYR A 142 -0.45 -5.52 4.83
N PRO A 143 -1.27 -4.97 5.74
CA PRO A 143 -1.24 -5.18 7.20
C PRO A 143 -1.52 -6.63 7.61
N THR A 144 -0.93 -7.10 8.73
CA THR A 144 -1.06 -8.51 9.18
C THR A 144 -2.51 -8.97 9.36
N ARG A 145 -3.43 -8.04 9.66
CA ARG A 145 -4.87 -8.30 9.80
C ARG A 145 -5.68 -8.06 8.53
N LEU A 146 -5.04 -7.91 7.36
CA LEU A 146 -5.72 -7.52 6.12
C LEU A 146 -6.87 -8.45 5.75
N ALA A 147 -6.73 -9.76 5.96
CA ALA A 147 -7.79 -10.73 5.67
C ALA A 147 -9.07 -10.49 6.51
N GLU A 148 -8.90 -10.16 7.80
CA GLU A 148 -10.01 -9.84 8.70
C GLU A 148 -10.64 -8.50 8.33
N LEU A 149 -9.80 -7.48 8.09
CA LEU A 149 -10.24 -6.14 7.72
C LEU A 149 -11.02 -6.14 6.40
N LEU A 150 -10.53 -6.90 5.41
CA LEU A 150 -11.23 -7.08 4.14
C LEU A 150 -12.56 -7.80 4.33
N ARG A 151 -12.63 -8.83 5.17
CA ARG A 151 -13.89 -9.53 5.46
C ARG A 151 -14.93 -8.56 6.05
N THR A 152 -14.56 -7.80 7.08
CA THR A 152 -15.46 -6.81 7.69
C THR A 152 -15.91 -5.77 6.67
N LEU A 153 -14.99 -5.27 5.82
CA LEU A 153 -15.33 -4.33 4.76
C LEU A 153 -16.36 -4.90 3.77
N LEU A 154 -16.24 -6.17 3.39
CA LEU A 154 -17.16 -6.82 2.44
C LEU A 154 -18.51 -7.14 3.07
N ASP A 155 -18.54 -7.53 4.35
CA ASP A 155 -19.76 -7.92 5.06
C ASP A 155 -20.56 -6.69 5.55
N GLU A 156 -19.87 -5.65 6.03
CA GLU A 156 -20.48 -4.50 6.70
C GLU A 156 -20.41 -3.20 5.88
N GLY A 157 -19.58 -3.17 4.84
CA GLY A 157 -19.29 -1.97 4.06
C GLY A 157 -18.19 -1.09 4.68
N PRO A 158 -17.88 0.06 4.05
CA PRO A 158 -16.89 1.00 4.57
C PRO A 158 -17.37 1.58 5.92
N PRO A 159 -16.44 1.79 6.88
CA PRO A 159 -16.80 2.34 8.18
C PRO A 159 -17.29 3.79 8.05
N ALA A 160 -18.10 4.25 9.00
CA ALA A 160 -18.62 5.64 9.02
C ALA A 160 -17.51 6.71 9.14
N GLY A 161 -16.32 6.32 9.59
CA GLY A 161 -15.11 7.12 9.57
C GLY A 161 -13.86 6.24 9.68
N PRO A 162 -12.66 6.80 9.47
CA PRO A 162 -11.43 6.01 9.43
C PRO A 162 -11.17 5.29 10.75
N VAL A 163 -10.90 3.99 10.68
CA VAL A 163 -10.50 3.19 11.84
C VAL A 163 -8.98 3.26 12.00
N THR A 164 -8.50 3.57 13.20
CA THR A 164 -7.08 3.50 13.53
C THR A 164 -6.70 2.04 13.79
N LEU A 165 -5.77 1.52 13.01
CA LEU A 165 -5.16 0.21 13.21
C LEU A 165 -4.01 0.32 14.21
N ASP A 166 -3.69 -0.79 14.86
CA ASP A 166 -2.56 -0.88 15.77
C ASP A 166 -1.24 -0.55 15.04
N THR A 167 -0.31 0.05 15.78
CA THR A 167 1.03 0.32 15.26
C THR A 167 1.74 -1.00 14.98
N GLU A 168 2.33 -1.11 13.79
CA GLU A 168 3.07 -2.30 13.39
C GLU A 168 4.56 -1.96 13.28
N ILE A 169 5.38 -2.59 14.12
CA ILE A 169 6.83 -2.42 14.15
C ILE A 169 7.46 -3.78 13.85
N VAL A 170 8.20 -3.84 12.74
CA VAL A 170 8.91 -5.04 12.28
C VAL A 170 10.41 -4.90 12.58
#